data_AF-A0A7Y4GZ19-F1
#
_entry.id   AF-A0A7Y4GZ19-F1
#
_cell.length_a   1.000
_cell.length_b   1.000
_cell.length_c   1.000
_cell.angle_alpha   90.00
_cell.angle_beta   90.00
_cell.angle_gamma   90.00
#
_symmetry.space_group_name_H-M   'P 1'
#
loop_
_entity.id
_entity.type
_entity.pdbx_description
1 polymer ?
#
loop_
_entity_poly.entity_id
_entity_poly.type
_entity_poly.pdbx_seq_one_letter_code
_entity_poly.pdbx_strand_id
1 'polypeptide(L)'
;MSEIRALPVDTLIEGVPLEPLAPDQIAIALAAVGQLEEESRQLERRWTLRRERARYEAERARRQYDAVEPENRLVARSLERTWEEKLRAIETVEQENALSRL
;
A
#
# COMPACT_ATOMS: atom_id res chain seq x y z
N MET A 1 -33.22 -33.53 31.30
CA MET A 1 -32.23 -32.61 30.71
C MET A 1 -30.95 -32.78 31.51
N SER A 2 -29.93 -33.37 30.92
CA SER A 2 -28.68 -33.66 31.63
C SER A 2 -27.94 -32.35 31.87
N GLU A 3 -27.79 -31.97 33.13
CA GLU A 3 -26.88 -30.91 33.58
C GLU A 3 -25.46 -31.46 33.36
N ILE A 4 -24.84 -31.11 32.23
CA ILE A 4 -23.44 -31.44 31.98
C ILE A 4 -22.62 -30.57 32.92
N ARG A 5 -22.34 -31.07 34.12
CA ARG A 5 -21.41 -30.44 35.04
C ARG A 5 -20.00 -30.65 34.51
N ALA A 6 -19.54 -29.68 33.72
CA ALA A 6 -18.19 -29.64 33.18
C ALA A 6 -17.20 -29.08 34.22
N LEU A 7 -17.29 -29.51 35.49
CA LEU A 7 -16.42 -29.05 36.58
C LEU A 7 -14.91 -29.07 36.22
N PRO A 8 -14.38 -30.09 35.52
CA PRO A 8 -12.98 -30.09 35.11
C PRO A 8 -12.65 -28.98 34.09
N VAL A 9 -13.61 -28.61 33.24
CA VAL A 9 -13.48 -27.52 32.26
C VAL A 9 -13.60 -26.17 32.98
N ASP A 10 -14.53 -26.03 33.92
CA ASP A 10 -14.71 -24.80 34.69
C ASP A 10 -13.44 -24.45 35.49
N THR A 11 -12.82 -25.43 36.17
CA THR A 11 -11.55 -25.22 36.89
C THR A 11 -10.39 -24.90 35.95
N LEU A 12 -10.40 -25.45 34.73
CA LEU A 12 -9.42 -25.13 33.69
C LEU A 12 -9.57 -23.70 33.17
N ILE A 13 -10.81 -23.22 33.04
CA ILE A 13 -11.12 -21.85 32.58
C ILE A 13 -10.80 -20.83 33.68
N GLU A 14 -11.08 -21.12 34.95
CA GLU A 14 -10.75 -20.26 36.10
C GLU A 14 -9.24 -20.04 36.27
N GLY A 15 -8.41 -20.98 35.80
CA GLY A 15 -6.95 -20.86 35.78
C GLY A 15 -6.39 -20.02 34.63
N VAL A 16 -7.22 -19.56 33.70
CA VAL A 16 -6.77 -18.75 32.56
C VAL A 16 -6.55 -17.31 33.04
N PRO A 17 -5.32 -16.75 32.92
CA PRO A 17 -5.07 -15.36 33.25
C PRO A 17 -5.85 -14.45 32.30
N LEU A 18 -6.72 -13.61 32.87
CA LEU A 18 -7.53 -12.64 32.14
C LEU A 18 -6.82 -11.29 32.00
N GLU A 19 -5.59 -11.13 32.50
CA GLU A 19 -4.77 -9.92 32.30
C GLU A 19 -4.79 -9.38 30.85
N PRO A 20 -4.68 -10.20 29.78
CA PRO A 20 -4.75 -9.70 28.40
C PRO A 20 -6.11 -9.11 28.00
N LEU A 21 -7.18 -9.46 28.73
CA LEU A 21 -8.54 -8.95 28.55
C LEU A 21 -8.87 -7.81 29.52
N ALA A 22 -7.89 -7.38 30.33
CA ALA A 22 -8.07 -6.19 31.15
C ALA A 22 -8.31 -4.97 30.24
N PRO A 23 -9.22 -4.04 30.63
CA PRO A 23 -9.57 -2.88 29.81
C PRO A 23 -8.36 -2.07 29.32
N ASP A 24 -7.33 -1.92 30.15
CA ASP A 24 -6.10 -1.21 29.80
C ASP A 24 -5.29 -1.95 28.73
N GLN A 25 -5.21 -3.27 28.82
CA GLN A 25 -4.52 -4.11 27.82
C GLN A 25 -5.27 -4.07 26.47
N ILE A 26 -6.60 -4.06 26.51
CA ILE A 26 -7.44 -3.88 25.33
C ILE A 26 -7.21 -2.48 24.73
N ALA A 27 -7.16 -1.43 25.55
CA ALA A 27 -6.92 -0.07 25.09
C ALA A 27 -5.54 0.07 24.42
N ILE A 28 -4.49 -0.54 24.98
CA ILE A 28 -3.15 -0.58 24.39
C ILE A 28 -3.17 -1.33 23.06
N ALA A 29 -3.83 -2.49 23.00
CA ALA A 29 -3.93 -3.28 21.77
C ALA A 29 -4.67 -2.50 20.66
N LEU A 30 -5.78 -1.82 21.00
CA LEU A 30 -6.51 -0.98 20.05
C LEU A 30 -5.67 0.22 19.58
N ALA A 31 -4.91 0.85 20.47
CA ALA A 31 -4.01 1.94 20.09
C ALA A 31 -2.93 1.46 19.12
N ALA A 32 -2.33 0.29 19.38
CA ALA A 32 -1.34 -0.30 18.49
C ALA A 32 -1.92 -0.64 17.11
N VAL A 33 -3.14 -1.20 17.05
CA VAL A 33 -3.86 -1.42 15.78
C VAL A 33 -4.10 -0.10 15.05
N GLY A 34 -4.56 0.94 15.76
CA GLY A 34 -4.78 2.26 15.16
C GLY A 34 -3.50 2.88 14.59
N GLN A 35 -2.35 2.66 15.21
CA GLN A 35 -1.05 3.10 14.67
C GLN A 35 -0.70 2.35 13.37
N LEU A 36 -0.84 1.03 13.35
CA LEU A 36 -0.59 0.21 12.15
C LEU A 36 -1.51 0.60 10.98
N GLU A 37 -2.78 0.87 11.27
CA GLU A 37 -3.72 1.37 10.26
C GLU A 37 -3.30 2.73 9.69
N GLU A 38 -2.83 3.65 10.54
CA GLU A 38 -2.36 4.94 10.07
C GLU A 38 -1.10 4.82 9.22
N GLU A 39 -0.14 4.00 9.64
CA GLU A 39 1.06 3.71 8.84
C GLU A 39 0.71 3.11 7.47
N SER A 40 -0.25 2.19 7.43
CA SER A 40 -0.77 1.61 6.20
C SER A 40 -1.40 2.68 5.30
N ARG A 41 -2.27 3.53 5.84
CA ARG A 41 -2.88 4.65 5.10
C ARG A 41 -1.83 5.62 4.56
N GLN A 42 -0.79 5.93 5.33
CA GLN A 42 0.31 6.79 4.88
C GLN A 42 1.12 6.14 3.75
N LEU A 43 1.37 4.83 3.84
CA LEU A 43 2.04 4.08 2.78
C LEU A 43 1.21 4.07 1.48
N GLU A 44 -0.10 3.82 1.57
CA GLU A 44 -1.02 3.87 0.42
C GLU A 44 -1.07 5.24 -0.23
N ARG A 45 -1.13 6.32 0.56
CA ARG A 45 -1.09 7.69 0.05
C ARG A 45 0.21 7.98 -0.69
N ARG A 46 1.36 7.59 -0.12
CA ARG A 46 2.67 7.75 -0.77
C ARG A 46 2.74 7.03 -2.11
N TRP A 47 2.25 5.79 -2.17
CA TRP A 47 2.21 5.04 -3.42
C TRP A 47 1.28 5.66 -4.46
N THR A 48 0.11 6.14 -4.03
CA THR A 48 -0.85 6.82 -4.92
C THR A 48 -0.21 8.03 -5.58
N LEU A 49 0.39 8.92 -4.80
CA LEU A 49 1.08 10.11 -5.32
C LEU A 49 2.23 9.76 -6.27
N ARG A 50 3.01 8.71 -5.95
CA ARG A 50 4.13 8.26 -6.79
C ARG A 50 3.65 7.76 -8.16
N ARG A 51 2.54 7.00 -8.18
CA ARG A 51 1.90 6.52 -9.42
C ARG A 51 1.32 7.66 -10.25
N GLU A 52 0.60 8.57 -9.62
CA GLU A 52 0.03 9.75 -10.28
C GLU A 52 1.12 10.60 -10.93
N ARG A 53 2.22 10.85 -10.21
CA ARG A 53 3.36 11.60 -10.74
C ARG A 53 3.99 10.90 -11.95
N ALA A 54 4.27 9.60 -11.86
CA ALA A 54 4.86 8.84 -12.97
C ALA A 54 3.97 8.88 -14.22
N ARG A 55 2.65 8.70 -14.04
CA ARG A 55 1.65 8.80 -15.12
C ARG A 55 1.60 10.19 -15.74
N TYR A 56 1.59 11.23 -14.91
CA TYR A 56 1.61 12.61 -15.37
C TYR A 56 2.87 12.91 -16.19
N GLU A 57 4.04 12.48 -15.74
CA GLU A 57 5.30 12.69 -16.47
C GLU A 57 5.31 11.98 -17.83
N ALA A 58 4.79 10.75 -17.92
CA ALA A 58 4.68 10.03 -19.18
C ALA A 58 3.69 10.68 -20.14
N GLU A 59 2.53 11.10 -19.65
CA GLU A 59 1.52 11.79 -20.46
C GLU A 59 2.03 13.16 -20.95
N ARG A 60 2.80 13.87 -20.12
CA ARG A 60 3.47 15.10 -20.54
C ARG A 60 4.51 14.83 -21.64
N ALA A 61 5.32 13.78 -21.52
CA ALA A 61 6.29 13.40 -22.54
C ALA A 61 5.61 13.01 -23.85
N ARG A 62 4.49 12.26 -23.78
CA ARG A 62 3.67 11.93 -24.95
C ARG A 62 3.19 13.17 -25.68
N ARG A 63 2.62 14.15 -24.98
CA ARG A 63 2.16 15.41 -25.59
C ARG A 63 3.28 16.21 -26.26
N GLN A 64 4.50 16.15 -25.71
CA GLN A 64 5.66 16.79 -26.33
C GLN A 64 6.04 16.09 -27.63
N TYR A 65 6.05 14.76 -27.64
CA TYR A 65 6.26 13.97 -28.85
C TYR A 65 5.17 14.23 -29.90
N ASP A 66 3.89 14.22 -29.51
CA ASP A 66 2.76 14.46 -30.42
C ASP A 66 2.78 15.88 -31.05
N ALA A 67 3.43 16.84 -30.40
CA ALA A 67 3.54 18.22 -30.87
C ALA A 67 4.78 18.50 -31.75
N VAL A 68 5.65 17.51 -31.98
CA VAL A 68 6.87 17.72 -32.76
C VAL A 68 6.58 17.71 -34.27
N GLU A 69 7.14 18.68 -35.00
CA GLU A 69 7.02 18.71 -36.46
C GLU A 69 7.82 17.56 -37.13
N PRO A 70 7.30 16.94 -38.21
CA PRO A 70 7.95 15.81 -38.89
C PRO A 70 9.37 16.07 -39.39
N GLU A 71 9.71 17.32 -39.72
CA GLU A 71 11.03 17.75 -40.17
C GLU A 71 12.07 17.61 -39.06
N ASN A 72 11.66 17.68 -37.80
CA ASN A 72 12.52 17.64 -36.62
C ASN A 72 12.79 16.20 -36.15
N ARG A 73 13.18 15.30 -37.07
CA ARG A 73 13.31 13.86 -36.80
C ARG A 73 14.22 13.50 -35.62
N LEU A 74 15.33 14.23 -35.43
CA LEU A 74 16.24 13.99 -34.29
C LEU A 74 15.60 14.35 -32.94
N VAL A 75 14.81 15.44 -32.92
CA VAL A 75 14.05 15.86 -31.74
C VAL A 75 12.95 14.83 -31.46
N ALA A 76 12.22 14.40 -32.50
CA ALA A 76 11.19 13.37 -32.38
C ALA A 76 11.74 12.07 -31.76
N ARG A 77 12.88 11.56 -32.25
CA ARG A 77 13.53 10.36 -31.67
C ARG A 77 14.00 10.56 -30.23
N SER A 78 14.40 11.77 -29.86
CA SER A 78 14.81 12.07 -28.49
C SER A 78 13.60 12.10 -27.56
N LEU A 79 12.51 12.75 -27.98
CA LEU A 79 11.24 12.80 -27.25
C LEU A 79 10.60 11.43 -27.11
N GLU A 80 10.66 10.60 -28.15
CA GLU A 80 10.23 9.19 -28.12
C GLU A 80 10.98 8.42 -27.04
N ARG A 81 12.32 8.47 -27.03
CA ARG A 81 13.13 7.82 -25.98
C ARG A 81 12.77 8.32 -24.59
N THR A 82 12.61 9.64 -24.41
CA THR A 82 12.19 10.20 -23.13
C THR A 82 10.81 9.70 -22.74
N TRP A 83 9.86 9.57 -23.67
CA TRP A 83 8.54 9.02 -23.38
C TRP A 83 8.62 7.53 -22.98
N GLU A 84 9.40 6.72 -23.70
CA GLU A 84 9.65 5.31 -23.33
C GLU A 84 10.26 5.17 -21.92
N GLU A 85 11.22 6.02 -21.56
CA GLU A 85 11.80 6.05 -20.21
C GLU A 85 10.75 6.34 -19.14
N LYS A 86 9.82 7.27 -19.42
CA LYS A 86 8.72 7.58 -18.49
C LYS A 86 7.69 6.46 -18.40
N LEU A 87 7.42 5.74 -19.49
CA LEU A 87 6.57 4.55 -19.46
C LEU A 87 7.19 3.45 -18.60
N ARG A 88 8.49 3.18 -18.75
CA ARG A 88 9.21 2.24 -17.88
C ARG A 88 9.18 2.67 -16.42
N ALA A 89 9.27 3.97 -16.14
CA ALA A 89 9.15 4.48 -14.77
C ALA A 89 7.76 4.18 -14.15
N ILE A 90 6.67 4.19 -14.93
CA ILE A 90 5.35 3.75 -14.46
C ILE A 90 5.42 2.27 -14.07
N GLU A 91 5.97 1.42 -14.94
CA GLU A 91 6.09 -0.02 -14.67
C GLU A 91 6.90 -0.29 -13.41
N THR A 92 8.03 0.39 -13.22
CA THR A 92 8.84 0.29 -12.00
C THR A 92 8.02 0.66 -10.77
N VAL A 93 7.29 1.78 -10.79
CA VAL A 93 6.49 2.21 -9.63
C VAL A 93 5.36 1.21 -9.31
N GLU A 94 4.70 0.65 -10.33
CA GLU A 94 3.65 -0.37 -10.12
C GLU A 94 4.26 -1.67 -9.56
N GLN A 95 5.44 -2.09 -10.04
CA GLN A 95 6.16 -3.26 -9.54
C GLN A 95 6.61 -3.07 -8.09
N GLU A 96 7.22 -1.93 -7.75
CA GLU A 96 7.63 -1.64 -6.37
C GLU A 96 6.43 -1.59 -5.42
N ASN A 97 5.29 -1.02 -5.87
CA ASN A 97 4.06 -1.01 -5.09
C ASN A 97 3.50 -2.43 -4.88
N ALA A 98 3.57 -3.29 -5.89
CA ALA A 98 3.15 -4.68 -5.78
C ALA A 98 4.04 -5.46 -4.81
N LEU A 99 5.37 -5.30 -4.87
CA LEU A 99 6.31 -5.92 -3.94
C LEU A 99 6.12 -5.44 -2.49
N SER A 100 5.77 -4.16 -2.29
CA SER A 100 5.48 -3.60 -0.97
C SER A 100 4.19 -4.15 -0.33
N ARG A 101 3.36 -4.89 -1.08
CA ARG A 101 2.09 -5.49 -0.60
C ARG A 101 2.19 -7.01 -0.36
N LEU A 102 3.33 -7.63 -0.68
CA LEU A 102 3.65 -9.03 -0.39
C LEU A 102 4.30 -9.15 0.98
#